data_AF-A0A084AA37-F1
#
_entry.id   AF-A0A084AA37-F1
#
_cell.length_a   1.000
_cell.length_b   1.000
_cell.length_c   1.000
_cell.angle_alpha   90.00
_cell.angle_beta   90.00
_cell.angle_gamma   90.00
#
_symmetry.space_group_name_H-M   'P 1'
#
loop_
_entity.id
_entity.type
_entity.pdbx_description
1 polymer ?
#
loop_
_entity_poly.entity_id
_entity_poly.type
_entity_poly.pdbx_seq_one_letter_code
_entity_poly.pdbx_strand_id
1 'polypeptide(L)'
;MIVNKFTATFSNDEKTTSSKALLKYINKSAPKGYKYELLYPESHTYSLRKDKDDSTTFLIRLDFPMTFEGINVKNPQNLLELSYRVQKPIILDQTLQKGKNGQPPTLFSLTGEISKQSIVPSPFPKLKPLKVQWGNKSLDVPFKRIPFPSLSESRFESVGDSILDISLSINETTDETQIKTNINFNYLKTIDDYFKFRDFLENYSKGKVSLFSGHIKLKTEDDSEKKKVFKENDKLYSALHLIGKRLDSTIPFPQKITE
;
A
#
# COMPACT_ATOMS: atom_id res chain seq x y z
N MET A 1 -32.90 -56.54 21.59
CA MET A 1 -32.40 -55.62 20.54
C MET A 1 -30.89 -55.56 20.62
N ILE A 2 -30.19 -56.06 19.61
CA ILE A 2 -28.73 -55.98 19.53
C ILE A 2 -28.40 -54.57 19.07
N VAL A 3 -27.89 -53.74 19.97
CA VAL A 3 -27.37 -52.43 19.60
C VAL A 3 -26.09 -52.68 18.80
N ASN A 4 -26.18 -52.48 17.49
CA ASN A 4 -25.06 -52.65 16.58
C ASN A 4 -23.96 -51.65 16.99
N LYS A 5 -22.78 -52.15 17.38
CA LYS A 5 -21.64 -51.31 17.79
C LYS A 5 -21.26 -50.29 16.71
N PHE A 6 -21.60 -50.56 15.45
CA PHE A 6 -21.40 -49.62 14.35
C PHE A 6 -22.26 -48.35 14.49
N THR A 7 -23.55 -48.46 14.79
CA THR A 7 -24.45 -47.28 14.89
C THR A 7 -24.20 -46.48 16.18
N ALA A 8 -23.73 -47.12 17.24
CA ALA A 8 -23.30 -46.43 18.45
C ALA A 8 -22.02 -45.58 18.25
N THR A 9 -21.18 -45.93 17.27
CA THR A 9 -19.93 -45.20 17.00
C THR A 9 -20.14 -43.98 16.07
N PHE A 10 -21.26 -43.94 15.35
CA PHE A 10 -21.59 -42.91 14.35
C PHE A 10 -22.94 -42.23 14.60
N SER A 11 -23.46 -42.26 15.84
CA SER A 11 -24.66 -41.50 16.17
C SER A 11 -24.35 -40.01 16.04
N ASN A 12 -25.05 -39.36 15.10
CA ASN A 12 -24.92 -37.96 14.69
C ASN A 12 -25.49 -37.00 15.73
N ASP A 13 -25.03 -37.09 16.97
CA ASP A 13 -25.29 -36.07 17.98
C ASP A 13 -23.97 -35.42 18.37
N GLU A 14 -24.01 -34.08 18.33
CA GLU A 14 -22.92 -33.12 18.56
C GLU A 14 -22.03 -32.77 17.36
N LYS A 15 -22.02 -31.47 17.07
CA LYS A 15 -21.04 -30.71 16.27
C LYS A 15 -19.72 -31.47 16.18
N THR A 16 -19.44 -32.08 15.02
CA THR A 16 -18.27 -32.94 14.82
C THR A 16 -16.97 -32.15 14.95
N THR A 17 -16.51 -32.03 16.18
CA THR A 17 -15.09 -32.02 16.50
C THR A 17 -14.51 -33.29 15.87
N SER A 18 -13.52 -33.11 15.01
CA SER A 18 -12.80 -34.18 14.32
C SER A 18 -12.62 -35.42 15.21
N SER A 19 -13.16 -36.57 14.80
CA SER A 19 -13.05 -37.78 15.60
C SER A 19 -11.58 -38.07 15.92
N LYS A 20 -11.25 -38.42 17.17
CA LYS A 20 -9.88 -38.71 17.60
C LYS A 20 -9.17 -39.72 16.67
N ALA A 21 -9.93 -40.64 16.07
CA ALA A 21 -9.47 -41.59 15.08
C ALA A 21 -9.01 -40.93 13.76
N LEU A 22 -9.79 -39.97 13.23
CA LEU A 22 -9.45 -39.21 12.04
C LEU A 22 -8.17 -38.38 12.26
N LEU A 23 -8.09 -37.67 13.38
CA LEU A 23 -6.90 -36.88 13.72
C LEU A 23 -5.67 -37.78 13.87
N LYS A 24 -5.82 -38.95 14.50
CA LYS A 24 -4.75 -39.96 14.62
C LYS A 24 -4.34 -40.49 13.25
N TYR A 25 -5.27 -40.68 12.31
CA TYR A 25 -4.97 -41.12 10.94
C TYR A 25 -4.19 -40.06 10.16
N ILE A 26 -4.66 -38.81 10.14
CA ILE A 26 -4.01 -37.70 9.41
C ILE A 26 -2.61 -37.42 9.99
N ASN A 27 -2.44 -37.53 11.31
CA ASN A 27 -1.14 -37.35 11.97
C ASN A 27 -0.13 -38.48 11.70
N LYS A 28 -0.52 -39.63 11.13
CA LYS A 28 0.46 -40.65 10.71
C LYS A 28 1.35 -40.17 9.58
N SER A 29 0.85 -39.27 8.71
CA SER A 29 1.63 -38.69 7.62
C SER A 29 2.38 -37.42 8.02
N ALA A 30 2.23 -36.94 9.26
CA ALA A 30 2.94 -35.75 9.72
C ALA A 30 4.44 -36.06 9.92
N PRO A 31 5.37 -35.17 9.52
CA PRO A 31 6.78 -35.32 9.84
C PRO A 31 7.04 -35.33 11.35
N LYS A 32 8.16 -35.92 11.76
CA LYS A 32 8.57 -35.93 13.17
C LYS A 32 8.66 -34.50 13.71
N GLY A 33 8.00 -34.24 14.85
CA GLY A 33 7.93 -32.91 15.47
C GLY A 33 6.83 -32.00 14.90
N TYR A 34 5.94 -32.52 14.06
CA TYR A 34 4.78 -31.82 13.54
C TYR A 34 3.48 -32.61 13.76
N LYS A 35 2.36 -31.89 13.77
CA LYS A 35 1.00 -32.44 13.82
C LYS A 35 0.06 -31.56 12.99
N TYR A 36 -0.98 -32.17 12.47
CA TYR A 36 -2.12 -31.49 11.87
C TYR A 36 -3.10 -31.07 12.95
N GLU A 37 -3.56 -29.82 12.85
CA GLU A 37 -4.59 -29.23 13.71
C GLU A 37 -5.64 -28.52 12.86
N LEU A 38 -6.86 -28.40 13.37
CA LEU A 38 -7.92 -27.66 12.69
C LEU A 38 -7.46 -26.22 12.40
N LEU A 39 -7.63 -25.78 11.15
CA LEU A 39 -7.22 -24.45 10.73
C LEU A 39 -8.09 -23.37 11.40
N TYR A 40 -9.40 -23.58 11.44
CA TYR A 40 -10.37 -22.79 12.19
C TYR A 40 -11.38 -23.69 12.90
N PRO A 41 -12.00 -23.23 14.01
CA PRO A 41 -13.17 -23.90 14.57
C PRO A 41 -14.20 -24.13 13.47
N GLU A 42 -14.73 -25.36 13.37
CA GLU A 42 -15.72 -25.77 12.36
C GLU A 42 -15.19 -25.94 10.91
N SER A 43 -13.89 -25.73 10.65
CA SER A 43 -13.34 -26.01 9.31
C SER A 43 -13.17 -27.50 9.03
N HIS A 44 -13.32 -27.92 7.77
CA HIS A 44 -12.95 -29.26 7.30
C HIS A 44 -11.47 -29.37 6.89
N THR A 45 -10.66 -28.39 7.26
CA THR A 45 -9.27 -28.24 6.82
C THR A 45 -8.35 -28.25 8.03
N TYR A 46 -7.29 -29.05 7.96
CA TYR A 46 -6.24 -29.11 8.96
C TYR A 46 -4.95 -28.52 8.41
N SER A 47 -4.22 -27.79 9.25
CA SER A 47 -2.92 -27.22 8.94
C SER A 47 -1.82 -27.98 9.67
N LEU A 48 -0.70 -28.21 8.98
CA LEU A 48 0.51 -28.78 9.56
C LEU A 48 1.22 -27.75 10.44
N ARG A 49 1.41 -28.09 11.71
CA ARG A 49 2.00 -27.24 12.75
C ARG A 49 3.09 -27.97 13.53
N LYS A 50 3.96 -27.21 14.19
CA LYS A 50 5.01 -27.78 15.04
C LYS A 50 4.41 -28.28 16.36
N ASP A 51 4.81 -29.48 16.77
CA ASP A 51 4.34 -30.10 18.01
C ASP A 51 5.01 -29.37 19.18
N LYS A 52 4.23 -28.59 19.96
CA LYS A 52 4.63 -27.69 21.09
C LYS A 52 4.92 -26.22 20.75
N ASP A 53 4.24 -25.66 19.76
CA ASP A 53 4.21 -24.21 19.54
C ASP A 53 2.87 -23.65 20.03
N ASP A 54 2.91 -22.75 21.02
CA ASP A 54 1.71 -22.08 21.55
C ASP A 54 1.25 -20.93 20.65
N SER A 55 2.05 -20.57 19.64
CA SER A 55 1.69 -19.57 18.64
C SER A 55 0.94 -20.20 17.47
N THR A 56 0.00 -19.45 16.89
CA THR A 56 -0.72 -19.85 15.66
C THR A 56 0.25 -19.80 14.48
N THR A 57 1.12 -20.80 14.35
CA THR A 57 2.01 -20.96 13.20
C THR A 57 1.36 -21.85 12.15
N PHE A 58 1.47 -21.47 10.88
CA PHE A 58 1.07 -22.26 9.74
C PHE A 58 2.25 -22.37 8.78
N LEU A 59 2.47 -23.58 8.25
CA LEU A 59 3.55 -23.82 7.32
C LEU A 59 3.07 -23.55 5.90
N ILE A 60 3.81 -22.73 5.15
CA ILE A 60 3.58 -22.46 3.73
C ILE A 60 4.81 -22.89 2.95
N ARG A 61 4.60 -23.45 1.75
CA ARG A 61 5.68 -23.77 0.82
C ARG A 61 5.69 -22.83 -0.37
N LEU A 62 6.89 -22.41 -0.76
CA LEU A 62 7.15 -21.57 -1.92
C LEU A 62 8.42 -22.07 -2.59
N ASP A 63 8.41 -22.13 -3.92
CA ASP A 63 9.60 -22.45 -4.71
C ASP A 63 10.27 -21.16 -5.17
N PHE A 64 11.59 -21.11 -5.07
CA PHE A 64 12.42 -19.99 -5.53
C PHE A 64 13.49 -20.50 -6.51
N PRO A 65 13.95 -19.67 -7.47
CA PRO A 65 13.48 -18.31 -7.73
C PRO A 65 12.08 -18.26 -8.37
N MET A 66 11.36 -17.16 -8.18
CA MET A 66 10.06 -16.92 -8.82
C MET A 66 9.95 -15.49 -9.33
N THR A 67 9.05 -15.25 -10.29
CA THR A 67 8.75 -13.89 -10.75
C THR A 67 7.52 -13.36 -10.03
N PHE A 68 7.62 -12.16 -9.45
CA PHE A 68 6.51 -11.47 -8.81
C PHE A 68 6.52 -10.00 -9.27
N GLU A 69 5.42 -9.55 -9.88
CA GLU A 69 5.30 -8.19 -10.43
C GLU A 69 6.45 -7.78 -11.38
N GLY A 70 6.92 -8.73 -12.19
CA GLY A 70 8.01 -8.53 -13.14
C GLY A 70 9.43 -8.58 -12.53
N ILE A 71 9.55 -8.80 -11.22
CA ILE A 71 10.85 -8.89 -10.52
C ILE A 71 11.18 -10.35 -10.20
N ASN A 72 12.43 -10.75 -10.46
CA ASN A 72 12.95 -12.05 -10.07
C ASN A 72 13.29 -12.08 -8.58
N VAL A 73 12.50 -12.81 -7.81
CA VAL A 73 12.64 -12.96 -6.36
C VAL A 73 13.36 -14.27 -6.04
N LYS A 74 14.42 -14.17 -5.24
CA LYS A 74 15.31 -15.31 -4.91
C LYS A 74 15.07 -15.91 -3.52
N ASN A 75 14.37 -15.19 -2.64
CA ASN A 75 14.18 -15.62 -1.26
C ASN A 75 12.83 -15.10 -0.69
N PRO A 76 12.32 -15.70 0.39
CA PRO A 76 11.04 -15.30 1.01
C PRO A 76 11.01 -13.86 1.52
N GLN A 77 12.12 -13.34 2.03
CA GLN A 77 12.18 -12.00 2.61
C GLN A 77 11.90 -10.94 1.54
N ASN A 78 12.57 -11.04 0.40
CA ASN A 78 12.36 -10.17 -0.75
C ASN A 78 10.94 -10.30 -1.30
N LEU A 79 10.32 -11.49 -1.22
CA LEU A 79 8.94 -11.69 -1.67
C LEU A 79 7.95 -10.94 -0.78
N LEU A 80 8.08 -11.09 0.54
CA LEU A 80 7.22 -10.42 1.52
C LEU A 80 7.39 -8.90 1.43
N GLU A 81 8.64 -8.45 1.32
CA GLU A 81 8.95 -7.04 1.14
C GLU A 81 8.36 -6.49 -0.15
N LEU A 82 8.54 -7.18 -1.27
CA LEU A 82 8.00 -6.73 -2.55
C LEU A 82 6.47 -6.73 -2.54
N SER A 83 5.83 -7.74 -1.96
CA SER A 83 4.37 -7.79 -1.75
C SER A 83 3.88 -6.58 -0.98
N TYR A 84 4.57 -6.20 0.10
CA TYR A 84 4.26 -4.98 0.85
C TYR A 84 4.51 -3.73 0.02
N ARG A 85 5.62 -3.62 -0.72
CA ARG A 85 5.96 -2.44 -1.53
C ARG A 85 5.00 -2.22 -2.70
N VAL A 86 4.48 -3.27 -3.31
CA VAL A 86 3.47 -3.17 -4.39
C VAL A 86 2.03 -3.25 -3.89
N GLN A 87 1.82 -3.50 -2.60
CA GLN A 87 0.51 -3.68 -1.97
C GLN A 87 -0.35 -4.73 -2.68
N LYS A 88 0.27 -5.85 -3.10
CA LYS A 88 -0.42 -6.96 -3.78
C LYS A 88 -0.25 -8.28 -3.05
N PRO A 89 -1.30 -9.13 -3.05
CA PRO A 89 -1.24 -10.42 -2.38
C PRO A 89 -0.30 -11.39 -3.09
N ILE A 90 0.38 -12.23 -2.31
CA ILE A 90 1.12 -13.39 -2.83
C ILE A 90 0.11 -14.53 -2.93
N ILE A 91 -0.16 -15.00 -4.15
CA ILE A 91 -1.02 -16.16 -4.39
C ILE A 91 -0.18 -17.43 -4.20
N LEU A 92 -0.62 -18.31 -3.29
CA LEU A 92 0.11 -19.55 -2.99
C LEU A 92 -0.19 -20.64 -4.01
N ASP A 93 0.83 -21.37 -4.46
CA ASP A 93 0.67 -22.53 -5.32
C ASP A 93 0.01 -23.68 -4.53
N GLN A 94 -1.18 -24.07 -4.98
CA GLN A 94 -1.96 -25.15 -4.36
C GLN A 94 -1.27 -26.52 -4.46
N THR A 95 -0.53 -26.77 -5.54
CA THR A 95 0.19 -28.03 -5.75
C THR A 95 1.31 -28.18 -4.72
N LEU A 96 2.04 -27.09 -4.44
CA LEU A 96 3.07 -27.09 -3.40
C LEU A 96 2.47 -27.28 -2.01
N GLN A 97 1.31 -26.67 -1.74
CA GLN A 97 0.61 -26.85 -0.46
C GLN A 97 0.05 -28.27 -0.28
N LYS A 98 -0.41 -28.92 -1.36
CA LYS A 98 -0.88 -30.32 -1.34
C LYS A 98 0.25 -31.34 -1.14
N GLY A 99 1.50 -30.91 -1.16
CA GLY A 99 2.66 -31.78 -1.08
C GLY A 99 3.06 -32.29 -2.46
N LYS A 100 4.38 -32.33 -2.70
CA LYS A 100 5.00 -32.80 -3.94
C LYS A 100 6.19 -33.70 -3.57
N ASN A 101 6.48 -34.70 -4.41
CA ASN A 101 7.66 -35.57 -4.25
C ASN A 101 7.76 -36.27 -2.88
N GLY A 102 6.65 -36.82 -2.37
CA GLY A 102 6.62 -37.54 -1.08
C GLY A 102 6.59 -36.64 0.16
N GLN A 103 6.56 -35.32 0.00
CA GLN A 103 6.35 -34.41 1.12
C GLN A 103 4.86 -34.38 1.54
N PRO A 104 4.54 -34.41 2.84
CA PRO A 104 3.16 -34.36 3.30
C PRO A 104 2.55 -32.98 3.06
N PRO A 105 1.23 -32.86 2.84
CA PRO A 105 0.59 -31.57 2.57
C PRO A 105 0.76 -30.58 3.73
N THR A 106 0.88 -29.28 3.44
CA THR A 106 0.78 -28.24 4.47
C THR A 106 -0.64 -28.06 4.97
N LEU A 107 -1.62 -28.39 4.11
CA LEU A 107 -3.04 -28.36 4.43
C LEU A 107 -3.73 -29.65 3.97
N PHE A 108 -4.47 -30.26 4.88
CA PHE A 108 -5.24 -31.48 4.63
C PHE A 108 -6.74 -31.14 4.68
N SER A 109 -7.47 -31.34 3.57
CA SER A 109 -8.91 -31.09 3.51
C SER A 109 -9.68 -32.41 3.46
N LEU A 110 -10.72 -32.55 4.29
CA LEU A 110 -11.61 -33.73 4.27
C LEU A 110 -12.55 -33.75 3.07
N THR A 111 -12.86 -32.58 2.51
CA THR A 111 -13.73 -32.44 1.34
C THR A 111 -12.95 -32.55 0.03
N GLY A 112 -11.62 -32.63 0.09
CA GLY A 112 -10.73 -32.65 -1.08
C GLY A 112 -10.48 -31.26 -1.67
N GLU A 113 -11.27 -30.25 -1.30
CA GLU A 113 -11.10 -28.88 -1.76
C GLU A 113 -10.25 -28.07 -0.79
N ILE A 114 -9.22 -27.42 -1.33
CA ILE A 114 -8.42 -26.43 -0.61
C ILE A 114 -8.62 -25.12 -1.36
N SER A 115 -9.22 -24.13 -0.69
CA SER A 115 -9.43 -22.80 -1.26
C SER A 115 -8.11 -22.17 -1.69
N LYS A 116 -8.16 -21.26 -2.68
CA LYS A 116 -7.00 -20.43 -3.04
C LYS A 116 -6.58 -19.64 -1.82
N GLN A 117 -5.31 -19.79 -1.44
CA GLN A 117 -4.73 -19.07 -0.33
C GLN A 117 -3.87 -17.94 -0.83
N SER A 118 -3.85 -16.86 -0.07
CA SER A 118 -3.01 -15.72 -0.35
C SER A 118 -2.46 -15.13 0.94
N ILE A 119 -1.22 -14.65 0.88
CA ILE A 119 -0.65 -13.78 1.91
C ILE A 119 -0.94 -12.35 1.47
N VAL A 120 -1.70 -11.62 2.26
CA VAL A 120 -2.03 -10.22 2.00
C VAL A 120 -1.08 -9.34 2.80
N PRO A 121 -0.39 -8.38 2.17
CA PRO A 121 0.48 -7.46 2.90
C PRO A 121 -0.36 -6.52 3.77
N SER A 122 0.22 -6.09 4.90
CA SER A 122 -0.37 -5.01 5.69
C SER A 122 -0.46 -3.72 4.84
N PRO A 123 -1.50 -2.90 5.05
CA PRO A 123 -1.60 -1.61 4.39
C PRO A 123 -0.43 -0.70 4.80
N PHE A 124 -0.06 0.23 3.93
CA PHE A 124 0.90 1.26 4.31
C PHE A 124 0.42 2.07 5.53
N PRO A 125 1.32 2.44 6.45
CA PRO A 125 0.97 3.30 7.56
C PRO A 125 0.50 4.66 7.04
N LYS A 126 -0.49 5.23 7.72
CA LYS A 126 -0.93 6.59 7.43
C LYS A 126 0.17 7.57 7.83
N LEU A 127 0.55 8.44 6.90
CA LEU A 127 1.54 9.49 7.14
C LEU A 127 0.84 10.75 7.62
N LYS A 128 1.53 11.53 8.46
CA LYS A 128 1.10 12.90 8.76
C LYS A 128 1.28 13.77 7.51
N PRO A 129 0.42 14.78 7.29
CA PRO A 129 0.62 15.74 6.22
C PRO A 129 2.02 16.35 6.25
N LEU A 130 2.59 16.58 5.08
CA LEU A 130 3.86 17.26 4.93
C LEU A 130 3.65 18.76 5.11
N LYS A 131 4.37 19.35 6.07
CA LYS A 131 4.29 20.78 6.33
C LYS A 131 5.17 21.55 5.36
N VAL A 132 4.54 22.40 4.56
CA VAL A 132 5.16 23.31 3.61
C VAL A 132 5.20 24.70 4.24
N GLN A 133 6.35 25.36 4.29
CA GLN A 133 6.54 26.61 5.02
C GLN A 133 7.09 27.72 4.12
N TRP A 134 6.57 28.93 4.31
CA TRP A 134 7.09 30.17 3.72
C TRP A 134 6.88 31.33 4.70
N GLY A 135 7.97 32.03 5.06
CA GLY A 135 7.93 33.03 6.13
C GLY A 135 7.33 32.46 7.41
N ASN A 136 6.28 33.09 7.94
CA ASN A 136 5.56 32.67 9.15
C ASN A 136 4.29 31.85 8.84
N LYS A 137 4.07 31.46 7.59
CA LYS A 137 2.89 30.70 7.16
C LYS A 137 3.26 29.25 6.85
N SER A 138 2.27 28.38 6.96
CA SER A 138 2.41 26.97 6.58
C SER A 138 1.15 26.42 5.93
N LEU A 139 1.35 25.44 5.05
CA LEU A 139 0.32 24.63 4.42
C LEU A 139 0.60 23.16 4.71
N ASP A 140 -0.41 22.43 5.15
CA ASP A 140 -0.31 20.99 5.34
C ASP A 140 -0.75 20.29 4.06
N VAL A 141 0.17 19.57 3.42
CA VAL A 141 -0.08 18.80 2.19
C VAL A 141 -0.23 17.32 2.54
N PRO A 142 -1.43 16.73 2.44
CA PRO A 142 -1.60 15.30 2.66
C PRO A 142 -0.75 14.50 1.69
N PHE A 143 -0.12 13.43 2.19
CA PHE A 143 0.88 12.67 1.45
C PHE A 143 0.79 11.20 1.81
N LYS A 144 1.03 10.30 0.86
CA LYS A 144 1.01 8.85 1.10
C LYS A 144 2.17 8.18 0.40
N ARG A 145 2.59 7.02 0.93
CA ARG A 145 3.40 6.07 0.17
C ARG A 145 2.54 5.47 -0.95
N ILE A 146 3.11 5.39 -2.16
CA ILE A 146 2.45 4.74 -3.29
C ILE A 146 3.10 3.39 -3.58
N PRO A 147 2.33 2.41 -4.11
CA PRO A 147 2.90 1.14 -4.53
C PRO A 147 3.98 1.33 -5.60
N PHE A 148 5.13 0.69 -5.41
CA PHE A 148 6.22 0.76 -6.39
C PHE A 148 7.01 -0.56 -6.46
N PRO A 149 7.17 -1.16 -7.66
CA PRO A 149 7.88 -2.43 -7.83
C PRO A 149 9.40 -2.21 -7.82
N SER A 150 9.97 -1.94 -6.65
CA SER A 150 11.41 -1.88 -6.44
C SER A 150 11.74 -2.35 -5.03
N LEU A 151 12.87 -3.05 -4.87
CA LEU A 151 13.38 -3.42 -3.54
C LEU A 151 14.26 -2.33 -2.92
N SER A 152 14.74 -1.37 -3.72
CA SER A 152 15.61 -0.28 -3.25
C SER A 152 14.90 1.06 -3.19
N GLU A 153 13.80 1.26 -3.91
CA GLU A 153 13.14 2.55 -4.02
C GLU A 153 11.79 2.56 -3.30
N SER A 154 11.54 3.63 -2.55
CA SER A 154 10.23 4.00 -2.04
C SER A 154 9.73 5.27 -2.69
N ARG A 155 8.46 5.27 -3.08
CA ARG A 155 7.80 6.43 -3.66
C ARG A 155 6.64 6.91 -2.83
N PHE A 156 6.47 8.22 -2.84
CA PHE A 156 5.41 8.89 -2.11
C PHE A 156 4.89 10.08 -2.91
N GLU A 157 3.60 10.36 -2.76
CA GLU A 157 2.92 11.41 -3.52
C GLU A 157 1.88 12.13 -2.68
N SER A 158 1.64 13.40 -3.03
CA SER A 158 0.56 14.20 -2.46
C SER A 158 -0.79 13.60 -2.82
N VAL A 159 -1.75 13.74 -1.91
CA VAL A 159 -3.07 13.13 -2.03
C VAL A 159 -4.15 14.18 -1.86
N GLY A 160 -5.17 14.09 -2.71
CA GLY A 160 -6.31 14.98 -2.67
C GLY A 160 -6.04 16.31 -3.35
N ASP A 161 -7.03 17.19 -3.23
CA ASP A 161 -7.01 18.51 -3.85
C ASP A 161 -6.14 19.45 -2.99
N SER A 162 -4.94 19.75 -3.47
CA SER A 162 -3.98 20.69 -2.88
C SER A 162 -3.42 21.59 -3.97
N ILE A 163 -3.07 22.83 -3.62
CA ILE A 163 -2.41 23.78 -4.55
C ILE A 163 -1.00 23.35 -4.96
N LEU A 164 -0.36 22.49 -4.16
CA LEU A 164 0.99 21.99 -4.39
C LEU A 164 0.96 20.47 -4.50
N ASP A 165 1.42 19.97 -5.65
CA ASP A 165 1.73 18.57 -5.86
C ASP A 165 3.19 18.32 -5.47
N ILE A 166 3.40 17.23 -4.72
CA ILE A 166 4.71 16.79 -4.27
C ILE A 166 4.86 15.32 -4.65
N SER A 167 6.01 14.95 -5.19
CA SER A 167 6.42 13.56 -5.39
C SER A 167 7.82 13.38 -4.84
N LEU A 168 8.01 12.33 -4.06
CA LEU A 168 9.24 11.99 -3.36
C LEU A 168 9.64 10.56 -3.72
N SER A 169 10.85 10.40 -4.24
CA SER A 169 11.51 9.10 -4.45
C SER A 169 12.71 9.02 -3.52
N ILE A 170 12.81 7.94 -2.75
CA ILE A 170 13.95 7.66 -1.87
C ILE A 170 14.54 6.33 -2.30
N ASN A 171 15.82 6.33 -2.66
CA ASN A 171 16.60 5.10 -2.83
C ASN A 171 17.23 4.73 -1.49
N GLU A 172 16.70 3.70 -0.85
CA GLU A 172 17.13 3.20 0.47
C GLU A 172 18.48 2.47 0.42
N THR A 173 19.03 2.21 -0.77
CA THR A 173 20.37 1.62 -0.92
C THR A 173 21.46 2.67 -1.03
N THR A 174 21.18 3.80 -1.71
CA THR A 174 22.14 4.89 -1.91
C THR A 174 21.88 6.10 -1.01
N ASP A 175 20.80 6.10 -0.24
CA ASP A 175 20.23 7.24 0.48
C ASP A 175 19.93 8.46 -0.41
N GLU A 176 19.86 8.27 -1.72
CA GLU A 176 19.53 9.34 -2.67
C GLU A 176 18.04 9.68 -2.59
N THR A 177 17.76 10.98 -2.48
CA THR A 177 16.39 11.50 -2.40
C THR A 177 16.13 12.44 -3.57
N GLN A 178 15.06 12.16 -4.32
CA GLN A 178 14.57 13.02 -5.39
C GLN A 178 13.22 13.61 -5.00
N ILE A 179 13.10 14.93 -5.12
CA ILE A 179 11.87 15.67 -4.82
C ILE A 179 11.45 16.41 -6.09
N LYS A 180 10.22 16.15 -6.53
CA LYS A 180 9.56 16.88 -7.60
C LYS A 180 8.38 17.62 -7.01
N THR A 181 8.23 18.89 -7.38
CA THR A 181 7.09 19.71 -6.96
C THR A 181 6.48 20.42 -8.15
N ASN A 182 5.16 20.56 -8.14
CA ASN A 182 4.43 21.28 -9.18
C ASN A 182 3.25 22.04 -8.58
N ILE A 183 2.89 23.18 -9.17
CA ILE A 183 1.66 23.89 -8.79
C ILE A 183 0.48 23.24 -9.50
N ASN A 184 -0.52 22.84 -8.71
CA ASN A 184 -1.75 22.28 -9.23
C ASN A 184 -2.77 23.40 -9.46
N PHE A 185 -2.72 24.02 -10.64
CA PHE A 185 -3.69 25.06 -11.00
C PHE A 185 -5.12 24.53 -11.16
N ASN A 186 -5.34 23.22 -11.29
CA ASN A 186 -6.69 22.65 -11.33
C ASN A 186 -7.41 22.80 -9.98
N TYR A 187 -6.66 23.01 -8.90
CA TYR A 187 -7.19 23.33 -7.58
C TYR A 187 -7.90 24.69 -7.55
N LEU A 188 -7.52 25.62 -8.42
CA LEU A 188 -8.11 26.95 -8.49
C LEU A 188 -9.34 26.90 -9.39
N LYS A 189 -10.52 27.22 -8.84
CA LYS A 189 -11.79 27.24 -9.58
C LYS A 189 -12.12 28.65 -10.05
N THR A 190 -11.80 29.66 -9.24
CA THR A 190 -12.05 31.08 -9.54
C THR A 190 -10.80 31.91 -9.39
N ILE A 191 -10.81 33.12 -9.95
CA ILE A 191 -9.74 34.09 -9.73
C ILE A 191 -9.58 34.41 -8.23
N ASP A 192 -10.65 34.38 -7.44
CA ASP A 192 -10.55 34.61 -6.00
C ASP A 192 -9.76 33.50 -5.30
N ASP A 193 -9.84 32.27 -5.77
CA ASP A 193 -9.01 31.18 -5.25
C ASP A 193 -7.51 31.45 -5.48
N TYR A 194 -7.13 32.01 -6.65
CA TYR A 194 -5.75 32.42 -6.87
C TYR A 194 -5.28 33.43 -5.82
N PHE A 195 -6.09 34.44 -5.49
CA PHE A 195 -5.71 35.45 -4.50
C PHE A 195 -5.61 34.90 -3.07
N LYS A 196 -6.30 33.81 -2.74
CA LYS A 196 -6.10 33.08 -1.47
C LYS A 196 -4.69 32.48 -1.37
N PHE A 197 -4.13 32.02 -2.49
CA PHE A 197 -2.81 31.38 -2.56
C PHE A 197 -1.69 32.25 -3.16
N ARG A 198 -1.99 33.50 -3.57
CA ARG A 198 -1.04 34.39 -4.26
C ARG A 198 0.28 34.54 -3.52
N ASP A 199 0.23 34.75 -2.20
CA ASP A 199 1.44 34.87 -1.36
C ASP A 199 2.28 33.58 -1.36
N PHE A 200 1.63 32.42 -1.31
CA PHE A 200 2.33 31.13 -1.44
C PHE A 200 2.98 30.98 -2.83
N LEU A 201 2.24 31.27 -3.90
CA LEU A 201 2.71 31.18 -5.28
C LEU A 201 3.88 32.13 -5.56
N GLU A 202 3.82 33.35 -5.01
CA GLU A 202 4.91 34.31 -5.09
C GLU A 202 6.16 33.78 -4.40
N ASN A 203 6.03 33.23 -3.18
CA ASN A 203 7.17 32.67 -2.45
C ASN A 203 7.71 31.41 -3.11
N TYR A 204 6.84 30.59 -3.72
CA TYR A 204 7.23 29.41 -4.50
C TYR A 204 8.06 29.81 -5.72
N SER A 205 7.60 30.79 -6.50
CA SER A 205 8.37 31.31 -7.66
C SER A 205 9.71 31.92 -7.28
N LYS A 206 9.85 32.40 -6.03
CA LYS A 206 11.09 32.97 -5.50
C LYS A 206 12.03 31.96 -4.82
N GLY A 207 11.68 30.66 -4.81
CA GLY A 207 12.47 29.63 -4.13
C GLY A 207 12.51 29.80 -2.60
N LYS A 208 11.50 30.46 -2.02
CA LYS A 208 11.38 30.76 -0.57
C LYS A 208 10.49 29.78 0.18
N VAL A 209 9.95 28.78 -0.52
CA VAL A 209 9.19 27.69 0.09
C VAL A 209 10.13 26.59 0.54
N SER A 210 9.83 26.00 1.70
CA SER A 210 10.61 24.92 2.27
C SER A 210 9.76 23.77 2.77
N LEU A 211 10.35 22.58 2.76
CA LEU A 211 9.81 21.33 3.28
C LEU A 211 10.64 20.86 4.48
N PHE A 212 10.08 19.90 5.23
CA PHE A 212 10.75 19.27 6.38
C PHE A 212 11.30 20.31 7.36
N SER A 213 10.44 21.19 7.87
CA SER A 213 10.83 22.20 8.87
C SER A 213 11.99 23.12 8.43
N GLY A 214 12.10 23.40 7.13
CA GLY A 214 13.12 24.28 6.59
C GLY A 214 14.39 23.60 6.06
N HIS A 215 14.52 22.27 6.22
CA HIS A 215 15.71 21.53 5.79
C HIS A 215 15.87 21.49 4.26
N ILE A 216 14.76 21.50 3.53
CA ILE A 216 14.80 21.45 2.06
C ILE A 216 14.15 22.72 1.52
N LYS A 217 14.92 23.55 0.83
CA LYS A 217 14.39 24.69 0.08
C LYS A 217 14.03 24.23 -1.32
N LEU A 218 12.84 24.57 -1.78
CA LEU A 218 12.38 24.32 -3.14
C LEU A 218 12.98 25.37 -4.09
N LYS A 219 14.31 25.42 -4.17
CA LYS A 219 15.03 26.21 -5.16
C LYS A 219 15.10 25.41 -6.45
N THR A 220 14.86 26.06 -7.58
CA THR A 220 15.14 25.47 -8.89
C THR A 220 16.24 26.23 -9.58
N GLU A 221 16.97 25.55 -10.46
CA GLU A 221 18.10 26.13 -11.21
C GLU A 221 17.67 27.29 -12.11
N ASP A 222 16.37 27.42 -12.44
CA ASP A 222 15.79 28.53 -13.21
C ASP A 222 14.74 29.35 -12.45
N ASP A 223 15.14 29.92 -11.32
CA ASP A 223 14.29 30.83 -10.55
C ASP A 223 13.96 32.13 -11.34
N SER A 224 14.73 32.48 -12.37
CA SER A 224 14.49 33.66 -13.22
C SER A 224 13.22 33.54 -14.05
N GLU A 225 13.07 32.43 -14.78
CA GLU A 225 11.92 32.21 -15.64
C GLU A 225 10.64 32.09 -14.82
N LYS A 226 10.66 31.32 -13.72
CA LYS A 226 9.51 31.17 -12.83
C LYS A 226 9.05 32.50 -12.22
N LYS A 227 9.99 33.37 -11.81
CA LYS A 227 9.66 34.72 -11.32
C LYS A 227 9.01 35.57 -12.41
N LYS A 228 9.47 35.46 -13.66
CA LYS A 228 8.89 36.18 -14.80
C LYS A 228 7.47 35.70 -15.09
N VAL A 229 7.28 34.39 -15.24
CA VAL A 229 5.96 33.77 -15.45
C VAL A 229 4.98 34.14 -14.34
N PHE A 230 5.41 34.08 -13.07
CA PHE A 230 4.57 34.50 -11.95
C PHE A 230 4.14 35.97 -12.10
N LYS A 231 5.07 36.89 -12.39
CA LYS A 231 4.76 38.33 -12.54
C LYS A 231 3.79 38.60 -13.69
N GLU A 232 3.93 37.91 -14.81
CA GLU A 232 3.04 38.07 -15.97
C GLU A 232 1.62 37.57 -15.65
N ASN A 233 1.52 36.37 -15.07
CA ASN A 233 0.24 35.81 -14.64
C ASN A 233 -0.43 36.65 -13.55
N ASP A 234 0.34 37.14 -12.57
CA ASP A 234 -0.18 37.97 -11.48
C ASP A 234 -0.79 39.29 -11.97
N LYS A 235 -0.18 39.91 -13.01
CA LYS A 235 -0.76 41.09 -13.66
C LYS A 235 -2.09 40.78 -14.34
N LEU A 236 -2.14 39.70 -15.13
CA LEU A 236 -3.36 39.27 -15.82
C LEU A 236 -4.48 38.98 -14.82
N TYR A 237 -4.20 38.17 -13.80
CA TYR A 237 -5.20 37.77 -12.80
C TYR A 237 -5.65 38.94 -11.92
N SER A 238 -4.77 39.92 -11.66
CA SER A 238 -5.15 41.17 -11.00
C SER A 238 -6.12 42.01 -11.85
N ALA A 239 -5.90 42.10 -13.16
CA ALA A 239 -6.82 42.78 -14.07
C ALA A 239 -8.18 42.08 -14.11
N LEU A 240 -8.19 40.74 -14.22
CA LEU A 240 -9.42 39.94 -14.16
C LEU A 240 -10.16 40.15 -12.84
N HIS A 241 -9.46 40.12 -11.70
CA HIS A 241 -10.09 40.34 -10.39
C HIS A 241 -10.75 41.73 -10.27
N LEU A 242 -10.12 42.77 -10.83
CA LEU A 242 -10.71 44.11 -10.88
C LEU A 242 -11.96 44.17 -11.77
N ILE A 243 -11.92 43.51 -12.93
CA ILE A 243 -13.08 43.40 -13.82
C ILE A 243 -14.23 42.68 -13.12
N GLY A 244 -13.94 41.53 -12.49
CA GLY A 244 -14.93 40.75 -11.76
C GLY A 244 -15.59 41.55 -10.64
N LYS A 245 -14.80 42.33 -9.87
CA LYS A 245 -15.33 43.24 -8.85
C LYS A 245 -16.21 44.36 -9.42
N ARG A 246 -15.84 44.94 -10.56
CA ARG A 246 -16.64 46.01 -11.20
C ARG A 246 -17.97 45.50 -11.77
N LEU A 247 -17.98 44.25 -12.23
CA LEU A 247 -19.16 43.60 -12.80
C LEU A 247 -19.99 42.82 -11.77
N ASP A 248 -19.57 42.81 -10.51
CA ASP A 248 -20.14 41.98 -9.43
C ASP A 248 -20.27 40.50 -9.83
N SER A 249 -19.23 39.99 -10.48
CA SER A 249 -19.22 38.64 -11.08
C SER A 249 -17.99 37.84 -10.66
N THR A 250 -18.18 36.57 -10.34
CA THR A 250 -17.09 35.63 -10.11
C THR A 250 -16.50 35.15 -11.43
N ILE A 251 -15.21 35.44 -11.66
CA ILE A 251 -14.51 35.01 -12.86
C ILE A 251 -13.90 33.61 -12.64
N PRO A 252 -14.19 32.62 -13.52
CA PRO A 252 -13.54 31.32 -13.49
C PRO A 252 -12.02 31.43 -13.65
N PHE A 253 -11.26 30.57 -12.98
CA PHE A 253 -9.81 30.54 -13.14
C PHE A 253 -9.44 30.00 -14.53
N PRO A 254 -8.56 30.66 -15.30
CA PRO A 254 -8.17 30.17 -16.62
C PRO A 254 -7.25 28.96 -16.48
N GLN A 255 -7.80 27.74 -16.56
CA GLN A 255 -7.04 26.49 -16.36
C GLN A 255 -6.06 26.16 -17.50
N LYS A 256 -6.14 26.89 -18.61
CA LYS A 256 -5.19 26.98 -19.73
C LYS A 256 -5.77 28.01 -20.70
N ILE A 257 -4.99 28.99 -21.14
CA ILE A 257 -5.31 29.67 -22.39
C ILE A 257 -4.89 28.66 -23.45
N THR A 258 -5.85 27.94 -24.03
CA THR A 258 -5.59 27.16 -25.23
C THR A 258 -5.31 28.18 -26.33
N GLU A 259 -4.14 28.08 -26.97
CA GLU A 259 -3.93 28.72 -28.28
C GLU A 259 -4.93 28.17 -29.30
#